data_AF-A0A480KPK1-F1
#
_entry.id   AF-A0A480KPK1-F1
#
_cell.length_a   1.000
_cell.length_b   1.000
_cell.length_c   1.000
_cell.angle_alpha   90.00
_cell.angle_beta   90.00
_cell.angle_gamma   90.00
#
_symmetry.space_group_name_H-M   'P 1'
#
loop_
_entity.id
_entity.type
_entity.pdbx_description
1 polymer ?
#
loop_
_entity_poly.entity_id
_entity_poly.type
_entity_poly.pdbx_seq_one_letter_code
_entity_poly.pdbx_strand_id
1 'polypeptide(L)'
;ETGPGSESSSAPSLPPGSSPVTGPKAVRGQERGCLAVQCRYTPGWESHGKWWCRGADWGSCKILVQTTASEPEVKRDRVSIRDDRENRTFTVTTEELRLDDAGVYWCGIERVGHDHGDC
;
A
#
# COMPACT_ATOMS: atom_id res chain seq x y z
N GLU A 1 -33.92 8.76 17.49
CA GLU A 1 -33.38 7.84 16.48
C GLU A 1 -32.43 8.62 15.57
N THR A 2 -31.24 8.95 16.11
CA THR A 2 -30.21 9.67 15.35
C THR A 2 -29.44 8.64 14.54
N GLY A 3 -29.52 8.72 13.21
CA GLY A 3 -28.91 7.76 12.29
C GLY A 3 -27.38 7.69 12.40
N PRO A 4 -26.75 6.63 11.84
CA PRO A 4 -25.31 6.43 11.95
C PRO A 4 -24.59 7.52 11.17
N GLY A 5 -23.74 8.29 11.85
CA GLY A 5 -22.85 9.25 11.22
C GLY A 5 -21.91 8.52 10.26
N SER A 6 -21.89 8.94 9.01
CA SER A 6 -20.87 8.54 8.04
C SER A 6 -19.53 9.14 8.47
N GLU A 7 -18.71 8.36 9.17
CA GLU A 7 -17.31 8.73 9.44
C GLU A 7 -16.52 8.68 8.12
N SER A 8 -16.48 9.81 7.40
CA SER A 8 -15.61 9.99 6.24
C SER A 8 -14.16 10.09 6.72
N SER A 9 -13.40 9.00 6.63
CA SER A 9 -11.95 8.99 6.88
C SER A 9 -11.26 9.87 5.84
N SER A 10 -11.01 11.14 6.18
CA SER A 10 -10.27 12.08 5.34
C SER A 10 -8.77 11.89 5.55
N ALA A 11 -7.98 12.00 4.49
CA ALA A 11 -6.53 11.90 4.57
C ALA A 11 -5.92 12.97 5.52
N PRO A 12 -4.97 12.61 6.40
CA PRO A 12 -4.26 13.58 7.25
C PRO A 12 -3.54 14.67 6.45
N SER A 13 -3.45 15.87 7.01
CA SER A 13 -2.65 16.96 6.44
C SER A 13 -1.15 16.67 6.66
N LEU A 14 -0.36 16.80 5.58
CA LEU A 14 1.07 16.57 5.57
C LEU A 14 1.80 17.80 5.02
N PRO A 15 3.01 18.11 5.51
CA PRO A 15 3.81 19.21 4.96
C PRO A 15 4.16 18.94 3.49
N PRO A 16 4.34 20.01 2.68
CA PRO A 16 4.64 19.88 1.25
C PRO A 16 5.89 19.02 1.01
N GLY A 17 5.79 18.07 0.08
CA GLY A 17 6.89 17.18 -0.29
C GLY A 17 7.13 16.00 0.66
N SER A 18 6.30 15.79 1.68
CA SER A 18 6.38 14.60 2.53
C SER A 18 5.46 13.49 2.05
N SER A 19 5.95 12.25 2.09
CA SER A 19 5.17 11.04 1.81
C SER A 19 4.65 10.43 3.12
N PRO A 20 3.37 10.00 3.20
CA PRO A 20 2.85 9.30 4.38
C PRO A 20 3.46 7.92 4.58
N VAL A 21 4.11 7.37 3.54
CA VAL A 21 4.66 6.02 3.51
C VAL A 21 6.13 6.03 3.14
N THR A 22 6.90 5.17 3.81
CA THR A 22 8.33 4.95 3.57
C THR A 22 8.63 3.47 3.50
N GLY A 23 9.63 3.09 2.71
CA GLY A 23 10.06 1.71 2.54
C GLY A 23 11.57 1.63 2.26
N PRO A 24 12.13 0.42 2.16
CA PRO A 24 13.53 0.26 1.79
C PRO A 24 13.79 0.80 0.37
N LYS A 25 14.92 1.50 0.18
CA LYS A 25 15.32 2.05 -1.12
C LYS A 25 15.63 0.97 -2.16
N ALA A 26 16.15 -0.16 -1.71
CA ALA A 26 16.50 -1.29 -2.55
C ALA A 26 16.44 -2.57 -1.71
N VAL A 27 16.00 -3.64 -2.33
CA VAL A 27 15.93 -4.98 -1.76
C VAL A 27 16.46 -5.97 -2.79
N ARG A 28 17.01 -7.08 -2.33
CA ARG A 28 17.54 -8.14 -3.18
C ARG A 28 16.93 -9.46 -2.75
N GLY A 29 16.54 -10.25 -3.74
CA GLY A 29 16.05 -11.61 -3.54
C GLY A 29 16.76 -12.57 -4.49
N GLN A 30 16.73 -13.85 -4.16
CA GLN A 30 17.28 -14.92 -4.99
C GLN A 30 16.17 -15.52 -5.85
N GLU A 31 16.47 -15.87 -7.10
CA GLU A 31 15.52 -16.59 -7.97
C GLU A 31 15.00 -17.87 -7.27
N ARG A 32 13.71 -18.15 -7.43
CA ARG A 32 12.93 -19.20 -6.74
C ARG A 32 12.81 -19.01 -5.22
N GLY A 33 13.43 -17.98 -4.67
CA GLY A 33 13.32 -17.60 -3.26
C GLY A 33 12.07 -16.77 -2.97
N CYS A 34 12.07 -16.20 -1.78
CA CYS A 34 11.01 -15.30 -1.29
C CYS A 34 11.64 -13.98 -0.84
N LEU A 35 10.91 -12.89 -0.99
CA LEU A 35 11.31 -11.57 -0.52
C LEU A 35 10.17 -10.90 0.23
N ALA A 36 10.49 -10.28 1.36
CA ALA A 36 9.58 -9.45 2.13
C ALA A 36 10.02 -7.99 2.09
N VAL A 37 9.09 -7.09 1.81
CA VAL A 37 9.28 -5.64 1.82
C VAL A 37 8.38 -5.05 2.91
N GLN A 38 8.97 -4.30 3.83
CA GLN A 38 8.23 -3.62 4.89
C GLN A 38 8.09 -2.14 4.55
N CYS A 39 6.85 -1.66 4.51
CA CYS A 39 6.50 -0.26 4.28
C CYS A 39 5.89 0.30 5.56
N ARG A 40 6.51 1.35 6.13
CA ARG A 40 6.03 2.06 7.32
C ARG A 40 5.24 3.28 6.93
N TYR A 41 4.18 3.58 7.68
CA TYR A 41 3.36 4.76 7.43
C TYR A 41 3.12 5.60 8.70
N THR A 42 2.80 6.88 8.51
CA THR A 42 2.51 7.82 9.59
C THR A 42 1.13 7.55 10.22
N PRO A 43 0.88 7.96 11.47
CA PRO A 43 -0.46 7.86 12.06
C PRO A 43 -1.55 8.54 11.22
N GLY A 44 -2.78 8.04 11.31
CA GLY A 44 -3.96 8.54 10.59
C GLY A 44 -4.27 7.83 9.27
N TRP A 45 -3.52 6.77 8.94
CA TRP A 45 -3.67 5.97 7.71
C TRP A 45 -4.06 4.51 8.00
N GLU A 46 -4.38 4.17 9.25
CA GLU A 46 -4.68 2.81 9.70
C GLU A 46 -5.95 2.24 9.02
N SER A 47 -6.96 3.08 8.78
CA SER A 47 -8.22 2.69 8.12
C SER A 47 -8.16 2.72 6.59
N HIS A 48 -7.02 3.10 5.99
CA HIS A 48 -6.88 3.25 4.55
C HIS A 48 -6.29 1.99 3.91
N GLY A 49 -6.72 1.66 2.69
CA GLY A 49 -6.14 0.55 1.93
C GLY A 49 -4.64 0.77 1.68
N LYS A 50 -3.86 -0.30 1.76
CA LYS A 50 -2.43 -0.32 1.43
C LYS A 50 -2.25 -1.05 0.13
N TRP A 51 -1.35 -0.60 -0.73
CA TRP A 51 -1.15 -1.25 -2.02
C TRP A 51 0.33 -1.38 -2.39
N TRP A 52 0.58 -2.38 -3.24
CA TRP A 52 1.88 -2.65 -3.82
C TRP A 52 1.81 -2.47 -5.34
N CYS A 53 2.59 -1.54 -5.87
CA CYS A 53 2.51 -1.14 -7.27
C CYS A 53 3.84 -1.31 -7.98
N ARG A 54 3.81 -1.78 -9.23
CA ARG A 54 5.00 -2.04 -10.04
C ARG A 54 5.03 -1.12 -11.27
N GLY A 55 6.14 -0.43 -11.48
CA GLY A 55 6.33 0.45 -12.64
C GLY A 55 7.38 1.53 -12.37
N ALA A 56 8.03 2.02 -13.43
CA ALA A 56 9.03 3.09 -13.33
C ALA A 56 8.40 4.41 -12.84
N ASP A 57 7.19 4.70 -13.32
CA ASP A 57 6.46 5.92 -13.01
C ASP A 57 5.37 5.67 -11.96
N TRP A 58 5.35 6.48 -10.89
CA TRP A 58 4.37 6.37 -9.82
C TRP A 58 2.92 6.53 -10.30
N GLY A 59 2.65 7.49 -11.20
CA GLY A 59 1.29 7.83 -11.62
C GLY A 59 0.61 6.80 -12.53
N SER A 60 1.38 5.86 -13.10
CA SER A 60 0.88 4.85 -14.05
C SER A 60 1.37 3.45 -13.72
N CYS A 61 1.89 3.23 -12.51
CA CYS A 61 2.32 1.91 -12.09
C CYS A 61 1.12 0.95 -12.01
N LYS A 62 1.37 -0.35 -12.18
CA LYS A 62 0.36 -1.39 -12.08
C LYS A 62 0.23 -1.85 -10.63
N ILE A 63 -0.94 -1.66 -10.02
CA ILE A 63 -1.25 -2.21 -8.70
C ILE A 63 -1.31 -3.74 -8.81
N LEU A 64 -0.46 -4.43 -8.06
CA LEU A 64 -0.39 -5.89 -8.03
C LEU A 64 -1.34 -6.46 -6.98
N VAL A 65 -1.35 -5.86 -5.80
CA VAL A 65 -2.19 -6.27 -4.67
C VAL A 65 -2.52 -5.06 -3.78
N GLN A 66 -3.69 -5.07 -3.16
CA GLN A 66 -4.17 -4.00 -2.29
C GLN A 66 -5.04 -4.57 -1.16
N THR A 67 -4.92 -3.99 0.03
CA THR A 67 -5.81 -4.24 1.19
C THR A 67 -6.95 -3.25 1.22
N THR A 68 -7.98 -3.54 2.00
CA THR A 68 -9.07 -2.59 2.31
C THR A 68 -9.18 -2.37 3.82
N ALA A 69 -10.03 -1.43 4.24
CA ALA A 69 -10.34 -1.22 5.66
C ALA A 69 -10.87 -2.50 6.35
N SER A 70 -11.63 -3.33 5.63
CA SER A 70 -12.20 -4.58 6.12
C SER A 70 -11.29 -5.81 5.91
N GLU A 71 -10.37 -5.74 4.95
CA GLU A 71 -9.51 -6.87 4.55
C GLU A 71 -8.03 -6.47 4.65
N PRO A 72 -7.40 -6.66 5.84
CA PRO A 72 -6.02 -6.23 6.08
C PRO A 72 -4.98 -7.17 5.47
N GLU A 73 -5.36 -8.35 4.98
CA GLU A 73 -4.45 -9.32 4.36
C GLU A 73 -5.05 -9.82 3.05
N VAL A 74 -4.31 -9.68 1.95
CA VAL A 74 -4.76 -10.09 0.60
C VAL A 74 -3.60 -10.78 -0.10
N LYS A 75 -3.89 -11.89 -0.79
CA LYS A 75 -2.93 -12.60 -1.65
C LYS A 75 -3.48 -12.67 -3.07
N ARG A 76 -2.64 -12.31 -4.05
CA ARG A 76 -2.90 -12.49 -5.48
C ARG A 76 -1.68 -13.16 -6.11
N ASP A 77 -1.90 -14.34 -6.70
CA ASP A 77 -0.84 -15.18 -7.24
C ASP A 77 0.28 -15.44 -6.20
N ARG A 78 1.50 -14.99 -6.53
CA ARG A 78 2.70 -15.12 -5.70
C ARG A 78 2.94 -13.93 -4.76
N VAL A 79 2.09 -12.91 -4.81
CA VAL A 79 2.28 -11.66 -4.06
C VAL A 79 1.20 -11.57 -2.98
N SER A 80 1.62 -11.43 -1.72
CA SER A 80 0.73 -11.11 -0.61
C SER A 80 1.07 -9.76 -0.01
N ILE A 81 0.07 -9.12 0.58
CA ILE A 81 0.20 -7.90 1.36
C ILE A 81 -0.57 -8.08 2.67
N ARG A 82 0.03 -7.64 3.76
CA ARG A 82 -0.58 -7.65 5.09
C ARG A 82 -0.31 -6.34 5.80
N ASP A 83 -1.36 -5.68 6.25
CA ASP A 83 -1.33 -4.42 7.00
C ASP A 83 -1.37 -4.67 8.51
N ASP A 84 -0.28 -4.39 9.21
CA ASP A 84 -0.23 -4.35 10.67
C ASP A 84 -0.50 -2.90 11.13
N ARG A 85 -1.76 -2.68 11.51
CA ARG A 85 -2.28 -1.36 11.86
C ARG A 85 -1.75 -0.83 13.18
N GLU A 86 -1.46 -1.72 14.12
CA GLU A 86 -0.91 -1.37 15.44
C GLU A 86 0.52 -0.83 15.28
N ASN A 87 1.33 -1.53 14.48
CA ASN A 87 2.71 -1.17 14.21
C ASN A 87 2.88 -0.18 13.04
N ARG A 88 1.78 0.25 12.41
CA ARG A 88 1.74 1.11 11.22
C ARG A 88 2.73 0.67 10.15
N THR A 89 2.75 -0.63 9.88
CA THR A 89 3.66 -1.26 8.95
C THR A 89 2.89 -2.28 8.13
N PHE A 90 2.91 -2.17 6.81
CA PHE A 90 2.44 -3.25 5.96
C PHE A 90 3.61 -3.98 5.33
N THR A 91 3.48 -5.30 5.23
CA THR A 91 4.49 -6.19 4.67
C THR A 91 3.97 -6.75 3.36
N VAL A 92 4.77 -6.64 2.31
CA VAL A 92 4.53 -7.28 1.02
C VAL A 92 5.48 -8.44 0.89
N THR A 93 4.96 -9.62 0.58
CA THR A 93 5.76 -10.83 0.37
C THR A 93 5.58 -11.30 -1.06
N THR A 94 6.69 -11.54 -1.76
CA THR A 94 6.68 -12.17 -3.09
C THR A 94 7.38 -13.52 -3.00
N GLU A 95 6.64 -14.58 -3.29
CA GLU A 95 7.11 -15.97 -3.31
C GLU A 95 7.58 -16.37 -4.71
N GLU A 96 8.39 -17.43 -4.78
CA GLU A 96 8.94 -18.00 -6.03
C GLU A 96 9.47 -16.93 -7.00
N LEU A 97 10.36 -16.07 -6.51
CA LEU A 97 10.90 -14.95 -7.27
C LEU A 97 11.43 -15.37 -8.65
N ARG A 98 11.14 -14.57 -9.66
CA ARG A 98 11.62 -14.75 -11.02
C ARG A 98 12.54 -13.59 -11.38
N LEU A 99 13.46 -13.80 -12.32
CA LEU A 99 14.30 -12.69 -12.82
C LEU A 99 13.45 -11.53 -13.35
N ASP A 100 12.31 -11.85 -13.98
CA ASP A 100 11.32 -10.90 -14.46
C ASP A 100 10.54 -10.18 -13.35
N ASP A 101 10.75 -10.50 -12.07
CA ASP A 101 10.22 -9.71 -10.95
C ASP A 101 11.12 -8.53 -10.61
N ALA A 102 12.33 -8.43 -11.18
CA ALA A 102 13.20 -7.27 -11.00
C ALA A 102 12.56 -5.99 -11.56
N GLY A 103 12.71 -4.86 -10.87
CA GLY A 103 12.20 -3.58 -11.32
C GLY A 103 11.93 -2.59 -10.19
N VAL A 104 11.24 -1.51 -10.55
CA VAL A 104 10.82 -0.46 -9.62
C VAL A 104 9.44 -0.78 -9.06
N TYR A 105 9.31 -0.63 -7.75
CA TYR A 105 8.10 -0.86 -7.00
C TYR A 105 7.83 0.27 -6.02
N TRP A 106 6.57 0.39 -5.64
CA TRP A 106 6.08 1.46 -4.79
C TRP A 106 5.17 0.91 -3.69
N CYS A 107 5.49 1.30 -2.46
CA CYS A 107 4.54 1.24 -1.34
C CYS A 107 3.54 2.39 -1.51
N GLY A 108 2.25 2.13 -1.37
CA GLY A 108 1.26 3.20 -1.40
C GLY A 108 0.08 2.99 -0.47
N ILE A 109 -0.65 4.08 -0.26
CA ILE A 109 -1.85 4.14 0.58
C ILE A 109 -2.97 4.74 -0.26
N GLU A 110 -4.11 4.08 -0.27
CA GLU A 110 -5.32 4.57 -0.91
C GLU A 110 -5.79 5.83 -0.19
N ARG A 111 -5.98 6.92 -0.91
CA ARG A 111 -6.59 8.14 -0.37
C ARG A 111 -8.06 8.08 -0.76
N VAL A 112 -8.95 7.95 0.22
CA VAL A 112 -10.39 8.08 -0.04
C VAL A 112 -10.68 9.58 -0.18
N GLY A 113 -10.63 10.08 -1.40
CA GLY A 113 -11.18 11.37 -1.78
C GLY A 113 -12.61 11.18 -2.26
N HIS A 114 -13.56 11.94 -1.72
CA HIS A 114 -14.84 12.10 -2.40
C HIS A 114 -14.56 12.99 -3.61
N ASP A 115 -14.36 12.38 -4.76
CA ASP A 115 -14.37 13.07 -6.04
C ASP A 115 -15.80 13.62 -6.22
N HIS A 116 -16.05 14.83 -5.68
CA HIS A 116 -17.07 15.68 -6.27
C HIS A 116 -16.56 15.99 -7.68
N GLY A 117 -16.97 15.15 -8.63
CA GLY A 117 -16.91 15.47 -10.03
C GLY A 117 -17.76 16.72 -10.24
N ASP A 118 -17.11 17.87 -10.28
CA ASP A 118 -17.66 19.03 -10.95
C ASP A 118 -17.36 18.87 -12.43
N CYS A 119 -18.43 18.62 -13.20
CA CYS A 119 -18.52 19.05 -14.58
C CYS A 119 -18.86 20.54 -14.62
#